data_AF-A0A7C2F376-F1
#
_entry.id   AF-A0A7C2F376-F1
#
_cell.length_a   1.000
_cell.length_b   1.000
_cell.length_c   1.000
_cell.angle_alpha   90.00
_cell.angle_beta   90.00
_cell.angle_gamma   90.00
#
_symmetry.space_group_name_H-M   'P 1'
#
loop_
_entity.id
_entity.type
_entity.pdbx_description
1 polymer ?
#
loop_
_entity_poly.entity_id
_entity_poly.type
_entity_poly.pdbx_seq_one_letter_code
_entity_poly.pdbx_strand_id
1 'polypeptide(L)'
;GDDASCLNLYQPKNPRILAPTADFIRSARFAFQSSLAGTEEEKENPWLLLEREPGDGAIPVIADANSMTYVLHLGLGDEFVMTTGTATTVRLRIVAALSDSIFQGELLMSEENFIRLFPEHEGYRFFLIDAEQVNASAVTGFLEDRLSDYGFDAGSALERLASFHRVENTYLSTFQTLGGLGLLLGTLGLATVLLRNVLEMRRELALLRAMGYKPSHFTIMVVSENALLLLLGLFAGTACALLAIAPAFFSRGGHLPAYSLGLLLLLVLATGLAASLVATAAALRLPLLESLRSE
;
A
#
# COMPACT_ATOMS: atom_id res chain seq x y z
N GLY A 1 -0.38 -24.87 -15.87
CA GLY A 1 0.54 -24.58 -14.77
C GLY A 1 -0.21 -24.57 -13.46
N ASP A 2 0.53 -24.79 -12.38
CA ASP A 2 0.08 -24.69 -10.99
C ASP A 2 -0.27 -23.23 -10.66
N ASP A 3 -1.20 -23.03 -9.73
CA ASP A 3 -1.58 -21.68 -9.27
C ASP A 3 -0.42 -21.03 -8.50
N ALA A 4 -0.04 -19.83 -8.90
CA ALA A 4 0.98 -19.02 -8.24
C ALA A 4 0.39 -17.75 -7.60
N SER A 5 -0.90 -17.78 -7.25
CA SER A 5 -1.53 -16.73 -6.46
C SER A 5 -0.96 -16.68 -5.03
N CYS A 6 -1.07 -15.51 -4.38
CA CYS A 6 -0.69 -15.31 -2.97
C CYS A 6 -1.48 -16.17 -1.97
N LEU A 7 -2.47 -16.96 -2.43
CA LEU A 7 -3.22 -17.92 -1.63
C LEU A 7 -2.55 -19.30 -1.57
N ASN A 8 -1.56 -19.56 -2.43
CA ASN A 8 -0.80 -20.81 -2.42
C ASN A 8 0.39 -20.68 -1.45
N LEU A 9 0.37 -21.48 -0.38
CA LEU A 9 1.42 -21.52 0.65
C LEU A 9 2.73 -22.18 0.18
N TYR A 10 2.74 -22.82 -0.99
CA TYR A 10 3.89 -23.50 -1.55
C TYR A 10 4.41 -22.79 -2.80
N GLN A 11 5.74 -22.72 -2.94
CA GLN A 11 6.37 -22.23 -4.16
C GLN A 11 5.95 -23.15 -5.33
N PRO A 12 5.31 -22.61 -6.38
CA PRO A 12 4.87 -23.40 -7.52
C PRO A 12 6.10 -23.92 -8.28
N LYS A 13 6.15 -25.23 -8.47
CA LYS A 13 7.23 -25.86 -9.27
C LYS A 13 7.02 -25.65 -10.76
N ASN A 14 5.77 -25.50 -11.19
CA ASN A 14 5.37 -25.25 -12.58
C ASN A 14 4.43 -24.03 -12.66
N PRO A 15 4.94 -22.80 -12.53
CA PRO A 15 4.12 -21.60 -12.67
C PRO A 15 3.41 -21.59 -14.03
N ARG A 16 2.25 -20.94 -14.09
CA ARG A 16 1.59 -20.70 -15.35
C ARG A 16 2.39 -19.70 -16.18
N ILE A 17 2.42 -19.96 -17.48
CA ILE A 17 3.17 -19.17 -18.44
C ILE A 17 2.17 -18.64 -19.46
N LEU A 18 2.21 -17.33 -19.68
CA LEU A 18 1.47 -16.65 -20.72
C LEU A 18 2.42 -16.17 -21.80
N ALA A 19 1.94 -16.20 -23.04
CA ALA A 19 2.71 -15.83 -24.19
C ALA A 19 2.04 -14.67 -24.93
N PRO A 20 2.39 -13.40 -24.63
CA PRO A 20 1.88 -12.28 -25.39
C PRO A 20 2.29 -12.39 -26.87
N THR A 21 1.36 -12.00 -27.74
CA THR A 21 1.60 -11.89 -29.18
C THR A 21 2.59 -10.77 -29.48
N ALA A 22 3.20 -10.81 -30.67
CA ALA A 22 4.08 -9.75 -31.14
C ALA A 22 3.38 -8.37 -31.13
N ASP A 23 2.11 -8.31 -31.55
CA ASP A 23 1.32 -7.07 -31.52
C ASP A 23 1.14 -6.52 -30.11
N PHE A 24 0.93 -7.40 -29.12
CA PHE A 24 0.85 -7.00 -27.72
C PHE A 24 2.19 -6.44 -27.22
N ILE A 25 3.31 -7.10 -27.51
CA ILE A 25 4.66 -6.63 -27.15
C ILE A 25 4.92 -5.24 -27.74
N ARG A 26 4.55 -5.02 -29.00
CA ARG A 26 4.74 -3.72 -29.67
C ARG A 26 3.80 -2.63 -29.15
N SER A 27 2.66 -2.98 -28.57
CA SER A 27 1.70 -2.01 -28.02
C SER A 27 2.18 -1.24 -26.79
N ALA A 28 3.28 -1.67 -26.16
CA ALA A 28 3.93 -1.03 -25.01
C ALA A 28 2.95 -0.69 -23.86
N ARG A 29 1.97 -1.56 -23.63
CA ARG A 29 0.98 -1.42 -22.55
C ARG A 29 1.58 -1.82 -21.20
N PHE A 30 0.96 -1.39 -20.10
CA PHE A 30 1.38 -1.65 -18.71
C PHE A 30 2.65 -0.91 -18.28
N ALA A 31 2.74 -0.62 -16.98
CA ALA A 31 3.90 0.01 -16.36
C ALA A 31 4.88 -1.05 -15.82
N PHE A 32 6.17 -0.72 -15.87
CA PHE A 32 7.23 -1.56 -15.31
C PHE A 32 7.81 -0.91 -14.05
N GLN A 33 8.03 -1.72 -13.02
CA GLN A 33 8.72 -1.27 -11.82
C GLN A 33 10.24 -1.27 -12.02
N SER A 34 10.76 -2.28 -12.72
CA SER A 34 12.19 -2.42 -13.03
C SER A 34 12.41 -3.26 -14.28
N SER A 35 13.53 -3.06 -14.98
CA SER A 35 13.90 -3.83 -16.18
C SER A 35 15.42 -3.85 -16.39
N LEU A 36 15.91 -4.86 -17.10
CA LEU A 36 17.29 -4.98 -17.57
C LEU A 36 17.50 -4.30 -18.95
N ALA A 37 16.70 -3.28 -19.24
CA ALA A 37 16.77 -2.53 -20.49
C ALA A 37 18.17 -1.91 -20.68
N GLY A 38 18.80 -2.24 -21.80
CA GLY A 38 20.15 -1.77 -22.15
C GLY A 38 20.15 -0.67 -23.21
N THR A 39 19.15 -0.67 -24.10
CA THR A 39 18.98 0.34 -25.16
C THR A 39 17.91 1.36 -24.77
N GLU A 40 17.89 2.54 -25.41
CA GLU A 40 16.83 3.53 -25.18
C GLU A 40 15.46 2.99 -25.62
N GLU A 41 15.41 2.24 -26.72
CA GLU A 41 14.18 1.60 -27.21
C GLU A 41 13.58 0.61 -26.19
N GLU A 42 14.42 -0.18 -25.51
CA GLU A 42 13.97 -1.09 -24.45
C GLU A 42 13.56 -0.38 -23.17
N LYS A 43 14.10 0.82 -22.90
CA LYS A 43 13.65 1.62 -21.77
C LYS A 43 12.26 2.19 -22.03
N GLU A 44 11.97 2.58 -23.27
CA GLU A 44 10.64 3.01 -23.70
C GLU A 44 9.66 1.83 -23.75
N ASN A 45 10.11 0.65 -24.22
CA ASN A 45 9.30 -0.56 -24.28
C ASN A 45 10.05 -1.79 -23.72
N PRO A 46 9.94 -2.06 -22.40
CA PRO A 46 10.62 -3.20 -21.78
C PRO A 46 10.13 -4.58 -22.25
N TRP A 47 8.97 -4.67 -22.93
CA TRP A 47 8.48 -5.94 -23.50
C TRP A 47 9.43 -6.52 -24.55
N LEU A 48 10.21 -5.68 -25.22
CA LEU A 48 11.21 -6.09 -26.22
C LEU A 48 12.28 -7.03 -25.63
N LEU A 49 12.49 -6.99 -24.31
CA LEU A 49 13.42 -7.89 -23.64
C LEU A 49 13.03 -9.38 -23.75
N LEU A 50 11.75 -9.69 -23.99
CA LEU A 50 11.28 -11.06 -24.22
C LEU A 50 11.79 -11.66 -25.54
N GLU A 51 12.13 -10.82 -26.51
CA GLU A 51 12.59 -11.23 -27.84
C GLU A 51 14.11 -11.36 -27.92
N ARG A 52 14.83 -11.06 -26.82
CA ARG A 52 16.26 -11.28 -26.76
C ARG A 52 16.57 -12.77 -26.74
N GLU A 53 17.66 -13.15 -27.40
CA GLU A 53 18.27 -14.47 -27.24
C GLU A 53 19.59 -14.34 -26.47
N PRO A 54 19.57 -14.58 -25.14
CA PRO A 54 20.79 -14.69 -24.36
C PRO A 54 21.65 -15.85 -24.89
N GLY A 55 22.93 -15.59 -25.16
CA GLY A 55 23.86 -16.60 -25.68
C GLY A 55 24.17 -17.76 -24.72
N ASP A 56 23.66 -17.71 -23.48
CA ASP A 56 23.76 -18.79 -22.49
C ASP A 56 22.59 -19.79 -22.56
N GLY A 57 21.58 -19.56 -23.41
CA GLY A 57 20.42 -20.44 -23.55
C GLY A 57 19.38 -20.28 -22.43
N ALA A 58 19.48 -19.25 -21.57
CA ALA A 58 18.39 -18.85 -20.70
C ALA A 58 17.31 -18.11 -21.49
N ILE A 59 16.04 -18.39 -21.23
CA ILE A 59 14.92 -17.76 -21.93
C ILE A 59 14.44 -16.56 -21.11
N PRO A 60 14.37 -15.36 -21.69
CA PRO A 60 13.91 -14.17 -20.99
C PRO A 60 12.42 -14.28 -20.65
N VAL A 61 12.08 -13.94 -19.41
CA VAL A 61 10.69 -13.84 -18.94
C VAL A 61 10.46 -12.58 -18.13
N ILE A 62 9.21 -12.11 -18.17
CA ILE A 62 8.73 -10.97 -17.38
C ILE A 62 7.76 -11.52 -16.33
N ALA A 63 7.80 -10.98 -15.13
CA ALA A 63 6.90 -11.34 -14.05
C ALA A 63 6.26 -10.08 -13.44
N ASP A 64 5.14 -10.23 -12.74
CA ASP A 64 4.68 -9.18 -11.84
C ASP A 64 5.65 -9.01 -10.67
N ALA A 65 5.96 -7.76 -10.29
CA ALA A 65 6.92 -7.45 -9.23
C ALA A 65 6.61 -8.11 -7.88
N ASN A 66 5.33 -8.16 -7.49
CA ASN A 66 4.92 -8.76 -6.23
C ASN A 66 5.06 -10.28 -6.29
N SER A 67 4.66 -10.89 -7.42
CA SER A 67 4.80 -12.34 -7.61
C SER A 67 6.26 -12.77 -7.67
N MET A 68 7.11 -12.00 -8.37
CA MET A 68 8.55 -12.19 -8.43
C MET A 68 9.17 -12.20 -7.03
N THR A 69 8.86 -11.17 -6.23
CA THR A 69 9.50 -10.97 -4.91
C THR A 69 8.94 -11.92 -3.85
N TYR A 70 7.62 -12.07 -3.74
CA TYR A 70 6.97 -12.74 -2.61
C TYR A 70 6.56 -14.18 -2.88
N VAL A 71 6.33 -14.57 -4.14
CA VAL A 71 5.95 -15.95 -4.49
C VAL A 71 7.17 -16.72 -4.97
N LEU A 72 7.88 -16.17 -5.96
CA LEU A 72 9.04 -16.82 -6.55
C LEU A 72 10.33 -16.63 -5.74
N HIS A 73 10.39 -15.60 -4.89
CA HIS A 73 11.57 -15.22 -4.11
C HIS A 73 12.79 -14.93 -5.00
N LEU A 74 12.55 -14.28 -6.14
CA LEU A 74 13.56 -13.92 -7.13
C LEU A 74 13.69 -12.40 -7.24
N GLY A 75 14.86 -11.96 -7.68
CA GLY A 75 15.13 -10.59 -8.11
C GLY A 75 15.27 -10.46 -9.62
N LEU A 76 15.45 -9.22 -10.06
CA LEU A 76 15.74 -8.90 -11.46
C LEU A 76 17.10 -9.51 -11.86
N GLY A 77 17.12 -10.28 -12.95
CA GLY A 77 18.31 -10.98 -13.45
C GLY A 77 18.49 -12.40 -12.92
N ASP A 78 17.75 -12.79 -11.88
CA ASP A 78 17.81 -14.15 -11.36
C ASP A 78 17.17 -15.16 -12.33
N GLU A 79 17.57 -16.42 -12.18
CA GLU A 79 17.07 -17.52 -12.99
C GLU A 79 16.11 -18.42 -12.20
N PHE A 80 14.99 -18.77 -12.83
CA PHE A 80 14.07 -19.80 -12.40
C PHE A 80 14.25 -21.04 -13.27
N VAL A 81 14.44 -22.19 -12.64
CA VAL A 81 14.59 -23.47 -13.35
C VAL A 81 13.29 -24.25 -13.23
N MET A 82 12.72 -24.62 -14.37
CA MET A 82 11.53 -25.48 -14.42
C MET A 82 11.74 -26.71 -15.29
N THR A 83 10.99 -27.76 -15.00
CA THR A 83 10.96 -28.97 -15.82
C THR A 83 9.67 -28.97 -16.61
N THR A 84 9.79 -28.92 -17.92
CA THR A 84 8.63 -29.02 -18.83
C THR A 84 8.05 -30.43 -18.81
N GLY A 85 6.80 -30.60 -19.27
CA GLY A 85 6.11 -31.90 -19.31
C GLY A 85 6.84 -32.99 -20.12
N THR A 86 7.80 -32.60 -20.97
CA THR A 86 8.68 -33.50 -21.73
C THR A 86 9.95 -33.93 -20.96
N ALA A 87 10.02 -33.66 -19.66
CA ALA A 87 11.20 -33.86 -18.79
C ALA A 87 12.44 -33.01 -19.17
N THR A 88 12.25 -31.98 -20.00
CA THR A 88 13.32 -31.05 -20.37
C THR A 88 13.42 -29.92 -19.35
N THR A 89 14.60 -29.72 -18.77
CA THR A 89 14.87 -28.62 -17.85
C THR A 89 15.15 -27.33 -18.63
N VAL A 90 14.40 -26.28 -18.31
CA VAL A 90 14.48 -24.97 -18.95
C VAL A 90 14.85 -23.93 -17.91
N ARG A 91 15.78 -23.03 -18.27
CA ARG A 91 16.19 -21.89 -17.44
C ARG A 91 15.49 -20.64 -17.94
N LEU A 92 14.71 -20.01 -17.07
CA LEU A 92 14.01 -18.77 -17.34
C LEU A 92 14.69 -17.64 -16.58
N ARG A 93 15.09 -16.56 -17.25
CA ARG A 93 15.72 -15.41 -16.61
C ARG A 93 14.74 -14.26 -16.48
N ILE A 94 14.61 -13.69 -15.28
CA ILE A 94 13.74 -12.53 -15.07
C ILE A 94 14.40 -11.28 -15.64
N VAL A 95 13.83 -10.72 -16.71
CA VAL A 95 14.40 -9.55 -17.40
C VAL A 95 13.68 -8.24 -17.11
N ALA A 96 12.43 -8.29 -16.66
CA ALA A 96 11.69 -7.14 -16.18
C ALA A 96 10.59 -7.53 -15.20
N ALA A 97 10.17 -6.57 -14.38
CA ALA A 97 9.11 -6.70 -13.41
C ALA A 97 8.00 -5.68 -13.68
N LEU A 98 6.78 -6.16 -13.94
CA LEU A 98 5.59 -5.31 -14.10
C LEU A 98 5.19 -4.67 -12.77
N SER A 99 4.70 -3.44 -12.81
CA SER A 99 4.12 -2.74 -11.66
C SER A 99 2.60 -2.86 -11.70
N ASP A 100 2.01 -3.37 -10.62
CA ASP A 100 0.56 -3.37 -10.40
C ASP A 100 -0.22 -3.99 -11.57
N SER A 101 0.08 -5.25 -11.90
CA SER A 101 -0.47 -5.90 -13.09
C SER A 101 -1.54 -6.94 -12.79
N ILE A 102 -2.37 -7.23 -13.81
CA ILE A 102 -3.35 -8.33 -13.77
C ILE A 102 -2.70 -9.72 -13.92
N PHE A 103 -1.39 -9.76 -14.14
CA PHE A 103 -0.58 -10.95 -14.40
C PHE A 103 0.11 -11.47 -13.13
N GLN A 104 -0.37 -11.10 -11.94
CA GLN A 104 0.10 -11.71 -10.70
C GLN A 104 -0.08 -13.24 -10.74
N GLY A 105 0.99 -13.95 -10.41
CA GLY A 105 1.10 -15.41 -10.49
C GLY A 105 1.45 -15.97 -11.89
N GLU A 106 1.69 -15.12 -12.88
CA GLU A 106 1.98 -15.56 -14.25
C GLU A 106 3.41 -15.16 -14.64
N LEU A 107 4.10 -16.04 -15.37
CA LEU A 107 5.34 -15.70 -16.07
C LEU A 107 5.00 -15.41 -17.53
N LEU A 108 5.52 -14.30 -18.05
CA LEU A 108 5.30 -13.86 -19.42
C LEU A 108 6.54 -14.19 -20.24
N MET A 109 6.37 -14.88 -21.37
CA MET A 109 7.46 -15.20 -22.30
C MET A 109 7.07 -14.87 -23.73
N SER A 110 8.01 -14.61 -24.64
CA SER A 110 7.65 -14.37 -26.04
C SER A 110 6.89 -15.57 -26.64
N GLU A 111 5.92 -15.31 -27.52
CA GLU A 111 5.18 -16.34 -28.25
C GLU A 111 6.07 -17.36 -28.97
N GLU A 112 7.15 -16.91 -29.61
CA GLU A 112 8.11 -17.79 -30.29
C GLU A 112 8.75 -18.80 -29.33
N ASN A 113 9.25 -18.34 -28.18
CA ASN A 113 9.80 -19.20 -27.14
C ASN A 113 8.74 -20.15 -26.57
N PHE A 114 7.49 -19.69 -26.39
CA PHE A 114 6.42 -20.53 -25.88
C PHE A 114 6.08 -21.68 -26.83
N ILE A 115 5.91 -21.40 -28.12
CA ILE A 115 5.63 -22.41 -29.15
C ILE A 115 6.79 -23.41 -29.24
N ARG A 116 8.04 -22.92 -29.14
CA ARG A 116 9.24 -23.78 -29.14
C ARG A 116 9.30 -24.74 -27.96
N LEU A 117 8.87 -24.31 -26.77
CA LEU A 117 8.88 -25.13 -25.56
C LEU A 117 7.64 -26.02 -25.38
N PHE A 118 6.49 -25.58 -25.89
CA PHE A 118 5.19 -26.22 -25.68
C PHE A 118 4.45 -26.45 -27.01
N PRO A 119 5.02 -27.21 -27.96
CA PRO A 119 4.43 -27.40 -29.30
C PRO A 119 3.07 -28.11 -29.27
N GLU A 120 2.76 -28.83 -28.18
CA GLU A 120 1.48 -29.52 -27.96
C GLU A 120 0.29 -28.54 -27.79
N HIS A 121 0.57 -27.28 -27.44
CA HIS A 121 -0.45 -26.29 -27.09
C HIS A 121 -0.78 -25.44 -28.31
N GLU A 122 -1.91 -25.73 -28.95
CA GLU A 122 -2.42 -24.96 -30.07
C GLU A 122 -3.47 -23.93 -29.65
N GLY A 123 -3.45 -22.77 -30.30
CA GLY A 123 -4.44 -21.71 -30.14
C GLY A 123 -4.26 -20.82 -28.90
N TYR A 124 -5.21 -19.89 -28.72
CA TYR A 124 -5.19 -18.90 -27.65
C TYR A 124 -6.23 -19.26 -26.58
N ARG A 125 -5.82 -19.15 -25.31
CA ARG A 125 -6.67 -19.47 -24.14
C ARG A 125 -6.82 -18.31 -23.17
N PHE A 126 -6.14 -17.20 -23.43
CA PHE A 126 -6.19 -15.99 -22.62
C PHE A 126 -6.42 -14.81 -23.55
N PHE A 127 -7.42 -13.99 -23.23
CA PHE A 127 -7.84 -12.87 -24.07
C PHE A 127 -7.93 -11.61 -23.22
N LEU A 128 -7.38 -10.51 -23.74
CA LEU A 128 -7.61 -9.17 -23.20
C LEU A 128 -8.48 -8.41 -24.20
N ILE A 129 -9.64 -7.98 -23.74
CA ILE A 129 -10.65 -7.35 -24.58
C ILE A 129 -10.90 -5.95 -24.01
N ASP A 130 -10.59 -4.94 -24.82
CA ASP A 130 -10.87 -3.55 -24.47
C ASP A 130 -12.37 -3.29 -24.66
N ALA A 131 -13.03 -2.83 -23.60
CA ALA A 131 -14.43 -2.43 -23.63
C ALA A 131 -14.63 -1.16 -22.80
N GLU A 132 -15.54 -0.29 -23.23
CA GLU A 132 -15.96 0.85 -22.42
C GLU A 132 -16.61 0.36 -21.13
N GLN A 133 -16.31 0.97 -19.98
CA GLN A 133 -16.78 0.49 -18.67
C GLN A 133 -18.30 0.38 -18.58
N VAL A 134 -19.04 1.28 -19.24
CA VAL A 134 -20.51 1.27 -19.28
C VAL A 134 -21.05 0.01 -19.94
N ASN A 135 -20.32 -0.56 -20.90
CA ASN A 135 -20.73 -1.71 -21.68
C ASN A 135 -20.07 -3.01 -21.22
N ALA A 136 -19.11 -2.97 -20.28
CA ALA A 136 -18.31 -4.12 -19.88
C ALA A 136 -19.16 -5.32 -19.46
N SER A 137 -20.20 -5.12 -18.64
CA SER A 137 -21.10 -6.20 -18.20
C SER A 137 -21.92 -6.79 -19.35
N ALA A 138 -22.38 -5.95 -20.29
CA ALA A 138 -23.12 -6.41 -21.46
C ALA A 138 -22.21 -7.19 -22.41
N VAL A 139 -20.96 -6.76 -22.59
CA VAL A 139 -19.95 -7.47 -23.41
C VAL A 139 -19.59 -8.80 -22.78
N THR A 140 -19.34 -8.86 -21.47
CA THR A 140 -19.12 -10.11 -20.73
C THR A 140 -20.25 -11.10 -20.97
N GLY A 141 -21.50 -10.70 -20.68
CA GLY A 141 -22.65 -11.59 -20.84
C GLY A 141 -22.86 -12.04 -22.29
N PHE A 142 -22.61 -11.17 -23.26
CA PHE A 142 -22.67 -11.54 -24.68
C PHE A 142 -21.59 -12.56 -25.06
N LEU A 143 -20.35 -12.39 -24.62
CA LEU A 143 -19.27 -13.32 -24.95
C LEU A 143 -19.47 -14.68 -24.29
N GLU A 144 -19.87 -14.70 -23.02
CA GLU A 144 -20.14 -15.95 -22.29
C GLU A 144 -21.34 -16.72 -22.89
N ASP A 145 -22.40 -16.03 -23.31
CA ASP A 145 -23.55 -16.65 -23.96
C ASP A 145 -23.18 -17.21 -25.35
N ARG A 146 -22.46 -16.44 -26.17
CA ARG A 146 -22.14 -16.84 -27.54
C ARG A 146 -21.01 -17.86 -27.64
N LEU A 147 -20.14 -17.93 -26.63
CA LEU A 147 -19.00 -18.84 -26.58
C LEU A 147 -19.13 -19.87 -25.44
N SER A 148 -20.35 -20.09 -24.95
CA SER A 148 -20.64 -21.07 -23.88
C SER A 148 -20.15 -22.46 -24.22
N ASP A 149 -20.28 -22.86 -25.50
CA ASP A 149 -19.87 -24.18 -26.00
C ASP A 149 -18.34 -24.39 -25.91
N TYR A 150 -17.58 -23.30 -25.82
CA TYR A 150 -16.13 -23.30 -25.65
C TYR A 150 -15.70 -23.09 -24.19
N GLY A 151 -16.65 -22.93 -23.26
CA GLY A 151 -16.38 -22.67 -21.84
C GLY A 151 -15.73 -21.30 -21.61
N PHE A 152 -16.09 -20.30 -22.41
CA PHE A 152 -15.56 -18.94 -22.26
C PHE A 152 -16.08 -18.32 -20.96
N ASP A 153 -15.17 -17.75 -20.17
CA ASP A 153 -15.43 -17.12 -18.88
C ASP A 153 -14.73 -15.75 -18.90
N ALA A 154 -15.51 -14.68 -18.74
CA ALA A 154 -15.06 -13.31 -18.98
C ALA A 154 -15.20 -12.44 -17.73
N GLY A 155 -14.08 -12.20 -17.05
CA GLY A 155 -14.04 -11.33 -15.87
C GLY A 155 -13.63 -9.89 -16.18
N SER A 156 -14.01 -8.97 -15.29
CA SER A 156 -13.49 -7.60 -15.29
C SER A 156 -12.01 -7.58 -14.87
N ALA A 157 -11.15 -7.04 -15.73
CA ALA A 157 -9.73 -6.83 -15.42
C ALA A 157 -9.54 -5.90 -14.20
N LEU A 158 -10.43 -4.91 -14.04
CA LEU A 158 -10.43 -4.01 -12.89
C LEU A 158 -10.75 -4.74 -11.59
N GLU A 159 -11.76 -5.61 -11.61
CA GLU A 159 -12.12 -6.42 -10.42
C GLU A 159 -11.04 -7.44 -10.10
N ARG A 160 -10.42 -8.04 -11.12
CA ARG A 160 -9.25 -8.93 -10.94
C ARG A 160 -8.12 -8.18 -10.26
N LEU A 161 -7.74 -7.00 -10.74
CA LEU A 161 -6.70 -6.18 -10.11
C LEU A 161 -7.09 -5.79 -8.68
N ALA A 162 -8.33 -5.34 -8.46
CA ALA A 162 -8.84 -5.00 -7.14
C ALA A 162 -8.86 -6.21 -6.18
N SER A 163 -9.05 -7.42 -6.68
CA SER A 163 -9.02 -8.65 -5.88
C SER A 163 -7.61 -8.94 -5.35
N PHE A 164 -6.56 -8.64 -6.13
CA PHE A 164 -5.18 -8.74 -5.67
C PHE A 164 -4.87 -7.70 -4.58
N HIS A 165 -5.43 -6.49 -4.70
CA HIS A 165 -5.31 -5.44 -3.68
C HIS A 165 -6.17 -5.68 -2.43
N ARG A 166 -7.21 -6.52 -2.48
CA ARG A 166 -8.14 -6.70 -1.36
C ARG A 166 -7.47 -7.27 -0.12
N VAL A 167 -6.51 -8.19 -0.28
CA VAL A 167 -5.77 -8.78 0.84
C VAL A 167 -4.91 -7.71 1.52
N GLU A 168 -4.20 -6.90 0.73
CA GLU A 168 -3.38 -5.80 1.24
C GLU A 168 -4.23 -4.74 1.95
N ASN A 169 -5.35 -4.33 1.34
CA ASN A 169 -6.25 -3.32 1.91
C ASN A 169 -6.91 -3.79 3.22
N THR A 170 -7.25 -5.08 3.34
CA THR A 170 -7.83 -5.60 4.59
C THR A 170 -6.81 -5.60 5.73
N TYR A 171 -5.57 -5.95 5.41
CA TYR A 171 -4.46 -5.90 6.37
C TYR A 171 -4.16 -4.47 6.82
N LEU A 172 -4.06 -3.53 5.88
CA LEU A 172 -3.89 -2.11 6.16
C LEU A 172 -5.04 -1.53 6.98
N SER A 173 -6.28 -1.89 6.67
CA SER A 173 -7.46 -1.47 7.45
C SER A 173 -7.35 -1.94 8.90
N THR A 174 -6.91 -3.17 9.14
CA THR A 174 -6.74 -3.69 10.51
C THR A 174 -5.71 -2.87 11.29
N PHE A 175 -4.54 -2.59 10.70
CA PHE A 175 -3.55 -1.75 11.35
C PHE A 175 -4.00 -0.31 11.53
N GLN A 176 -4.75 0.24 10.57
CA GLN A 176 -5.33 1.57 10.71
C GLN A 176 -6.33 1.61 11.86
N THR A 177 -7.15 0.58 12.05
CA THR A 177 -8.05 0.50 13.22
C THR A 177 -7.28 0.42 14.54
N LEU A 178 -6.21 -0.38 14.61
CA LEU A 178 -5.34 -0.44 15.79
C LEU A 178 -4.63 0.89 16.06
N GLY A 179 -4.13 1.55 15.01
CA GLY A 179 -3.55 2.90 15.10
C GLY A 179 -4.58 3.94 15.57
N GLY A 180 -5.81 3.86 15.07
CA GLY A 180 -6.93 4.70 15.50
C GLY A 180 -7.30 4.48 16.96
N LEU A 181 -7.29 3.22 17.44
CA LEU A 181 -7.47 2.90 18.86
C LEU A 181 -6.33 3.46 19.72
N GLY A 182 -5.08 3.36 19.24
CA GLY A 182 -3.93 3.97 19.90
C GLY A 182 -4.07 5.49 20.01
N LEU A 183 -4.54 6.15 18.95
CA LEU A 183 -4.84 7.58 18.97
C LEU A 183 -5.95 7.90 19.98
N LEU A 184 -7.04 7.14 20.00
CA LEU A 184 -8.12 7.30 20.98
C LEU A 184 -7.61 7.19 22.42
N LEU A 185 -6.84 6.14 22.74
CA LEU A 185 -6.20 5.97 24.04
C LEU A 185 -5.28 7.15 24.38
N GLY A 186 -4.50 7.64 23.42
CA GLY A 186 -3.66 8.83 23.57
C GLY A 186 -4.49 10.08 23.89
N THR A 187 -5.61 10.30 23.21
CA THR A 187 -6.51 11.44 23.48
C THR A 187 -7.16 11.38 24.85
N LEU A 188 -7.56 10.19 25.33
CA LEU A 188 -8.09 9.99 26.68
C LEU A 188 -7.01 10.23 27.75
N GLY A 189 -5.77 9.79 27.49
CA GLY A 189 -4.61 10.08 28.34
C GLY A 189 -4.37 11.59 28.47
N LEU A 190 -4.35 12.30 27.33
CA LEU A 190 -4.23 13.76 27.31
C LEU A 190 -5.39 14.44 28.07
N ALA A 191 -6.62 13.99 27.85
CA ALA A 191 -7.79 14.51 28.55
C ALA A 191 -7.68 14.34 30.08
N THR A 192 -7.13 13.22 30.54
CA THR A 192 -6.90 12.94 31.96
C THR A 192 -5.85 13.88 32.55
N VAL A 193 -4.75 14.12 31.84
CA VAL A 193 -3.71 15.10 32.24
C VAL A 193 -4.29 16.52 32.28
N LEU A 194 -5.06 16.91 31.26
CA LEU A 194 -5.75 18.20 31.21
C LEU A 194 -6.71 18.39 32.38
N LEU A 195 -7.49 17.35 32.71
CA LEU A 195 -8.42 17.39 33.84
C LEU A 195 -7.67 17.53 35.18
N ARG A 196 -6.58 16.79 35.35
CA ARG A 196 -5.72 16.89 36.54
C ARG A 196 -5.13 18.30 36.66
N ASN A 197 -4.62 18.86 35.57
CA ASN A 197 -4.10 20.23 35.53
C ASN A 197 -5.19 21.23 35.92
N VAL A 198 -6.41 21.11 35.39
CA VAL A 198 -7.55 21.97 35.73
C VAL A 198 -7.93 21.89 37.22
N LEU A 199 -7.80 20.73 37.86
CA LEU A 199 -8.08 20.57 39.29
C LEU A 199 -7.01 21.25 40.15
N GLU A 200 -5.73 21.12 39.79
CA GLU A 200 -4.62 21.84 40.44
C GLU A 200 -4.77 23.36 40.25
N MET A 201 -5.21 23.77 39.06
CA MET A 201 -5.54 25.14 38.66
C MET A 201 -6.48 25.87 39.63
N ARG A 202 -7.47 25.15 40.20
CA ARG A 202 -8.46 25.77 41.11
C ARG A 202 -7.82 26.30 42.38
N ARG A 203 -6.83 25.58 42.92
CA ARG A 203 -6.14 25.96 44.15
C ARG A 203 -5.29 27.20 43.94
N GLU A 204 -4.58 27.27 42.81
CA GLU A 204 -3.73 28.41 42.46
C GLU A 204 -4.53 29.65 42.05
N LEU A 205 -5.61 29.48 41.27
CA LEU A 205 -6.48 30.59 40.87
C LEU A 205 -7.14 31.27 42.06
N ALA A 206 -7.53 30.52 43.10
CA ALA A 206 -8.11 31.09 44.32
C ALA A 206 -7.11 32.03 45.04
N LEU A 207 -5.84 31.63 45.11
CA LEU A 207 -4.76 32.42 45.73
C LEU A 207 -4.40 33.66 44.90
N LEU A 208 -4.26 33.51 43.59
CA LEU A 208 -3.90 34.62 42.70
C LEU A 208 -5.02 35.65 42.54
N ARG A 209 -6.29 35.22 42.57
CA ARG A 209 -7.44 36.15 42.58
C ARG A 209 -7.47 36.99 43.86
N ALA A 210 -7.09 36.41 45.01
CA ALA A 210 -6.97 37.15 46.26
C ALA A 210 -5.87 38.24 46.20
N MET A 211 -4.87 38.06 45.33
CA MET A 211 -3.80 39.03 45.06
C MET A 211 -4.06 39.98 43.87
N GLY A 212 -5.26 39.93 43.26
CA GLY A 212 -5.67 40.89 42.22
C GLY A 212 -5.19 40.59 40.79
N TYR A 213 -4.69 39.38 40.51
CA TYR A 213 -4.26 38.99 39.16
C TYR A 213 -5.45 38.81 38.19
N LYS A 214 -5.24 39.20 36.91
CA LYS A 214 -6.21 39.02 35.83
C LYS A 214 -6.21 37.57 35.31
N PRO A 215 -7.37 36.96 35.02
CA PRO A 215 -7.48 35.57 34.54
C PRO A 215 -6.87 35.32 33.15
N SER A 216 -6.58 36.37 32.38
CA SER A 216 -6.00 36.26 31.03
C SER A 216 -4.55 35.79 31.02
N HIS A 217 -3.71 36.28 31.93
CA HIS A 217 -2.28 35.87 32.00
C HIS A 217 -2.16 34.39 32.35
N PHE A 218 -3.08 33.91 33.18
CA PHE A 218 -3.14 32.53 33.60
C PHE A 218 -3.57 31.59 32.45
N THR A 219 -4.55 32.01 31.63
CA THR A 219 -4.97 31.26 30.44
C THR A 219 -3.82 31.07 29.46
N ILE A 220 -3.01 32.12 29.22
CA ILE A 220 -1.86 32.07 28.32
C ILE A 220 -0.79 31.11 28.86
N MET A 221 -0.50 31.16 30.16
CA MET A 221 0.48 30.28 30.80
C MET A 221 0.10 28.80 30.63
N VAL A 222 -1.14 28.44 30.99
CA VAL A 222 -1.62 27.05 30.89
C VAL A 222 -1.68 26.56 29.44
N VAL A 223 -2.18 27.38 28.51
CA VAL A 223 -2.22 27.01 27.09
C VAL A 223 -0.80 26.80 26.55
N SER A 224 0.17 27.62 26.96
CA SER A 224 1.56 27.47 26.53
C SER A 224 2.22 26.20 27.04
N GLU A 225 1.93 25.79 28.28
CA GLU A 225 2.44 24.55 28.86
C GLU A 225 1.86 23.32 28.15
N ASN A 226 0.54 23.32 27.93
CA ASN A 226 -0.12 22.23 27.21
C ASN A 226 0.31 22.17 25.74
N ALA A 227 0.54 23.32 25.09
CA ALA A 227 1.09 23.38 23.75
C ALA A 227 2.51 22.78 23.71
N LEU A 228 3.35 23.06 24.70
CA LEU A 228 4.71 22.50 24.80
C LEU A 228 4.67 20.99 24.99
N LEU A 229 3.84 20.48 25.91
CA LEU A 229 3.65 19.04 26.11
C LEU A 229 3.16 18.33 24.84
N LEU A 230 2.21 18.97 24.14
CA LEU A 230 1.66 18.42 22.90
C LEU A 230 2.68 18.43 21.77
N LEU A 231 3.48 19.49 21.63
CA LEU A 231 4.58 19.56 20.65
C LEU A 231 5.66 18.52 20.93
N LEU A 232 6.08 18.35 22.18
CA LEU A 232 7.05 17.32 22.58
C LEU A 232 6.52 15.91 22.32
N GLY A 233 5.26 15.65 22.66
CA GLY A 233 4.61 14.37 22.39
C GLY A 233 4.51 14.08 20.90
N LEU A 234 4.11 15.07 20.10
CA LEU A 234 4.03 14.95 18.64
C LEU A 234 5.42 14.70 18.03
N PHE A 235 6.44 15.42 18.49
CA PHE A 235 7.82 15.24 18.05
C PHE A 235 8.33 13.84 18.39
N ALA A 236 8.22 13.41 19.65
CA ALA A 236 8.66 12.10 20.09
C ALA A 236 7.91 10.97 19.36
N GLY A 237 6.59 11.10 19.20
CA GLY A 237 5.78 10.13 18.46
C GLY A 237 6.17 10.04 16.98
N THR A 238 6.37 11.18 16.33
CA THR A 238 6.82 11.24 14.93
C THR A 238 8.21 10.63 14.78
N ALA A 239 9.15 10.94 15.68
CA ALA A 239 10.49 10.37 15.66
C ALA A 239 10.48 8.84 15.82
N CYS A 240 9.71 8.32 16.79
CA CYS A 240 9.55 6.88 16.98
C CYS A 240 8.93 6.21 15.75
N ALA A 241 7.90 6.81 15.14
CA ALA A 241 7.26 6.29 13.94
C ALA A 241 8.21 6.26 12.74
N LEU A 242 9.00 7.31 12.53
CA LEU A 242 10.01 7.36 11.48
C LEU A 242 11.10 6.30 11.68
N LEU A 243 11.58 6.09 12.91
CA LEU A 243 12.54 5.05 13.22
C LEU A 243 11.99 3.65 12.94
N ALA A 244 10.72 3.40 13.29
CA ALA A 244 10.08 2.11 13.04
C ALA A 244 9.90 1.83 11.54
N ILE A 245 9.59 2.85 10.73
CA ILE A 245 9.33 2.70 9.29
C ILE A 245 10.63 2.76 8.45
N ALA A 246 11.73 3.28 9.00
CA ALA A 246 12.99 3.49 8.28
C ALA A 246 13.47 2.27 7.46
N PRO A 247 13.51 1.02 7.98
CA PRO A 247 13.98 -0.13 7.20
C PRO A 247 13.08 -0.44 5.99
N ALA A 248 11.76 -0.31 6.16
CA ALA A 248 10.78 -0.50 5.09
C ALA A 248 10.86 0.63 4.06
N PHE A 249 11.15 1.86 4.50
CA PHE A 249 11.30 3.01 3.64
C PHE A 249 12.50 2.89 2.69
N PHE A 250 13.66 2.48 3.20
CA PHE A 250 14.87 2.29 2.39
C PHE A 250 14.76 1.11 1.42
N SER A 251 14.03 0.06 1.78
CA SER A 251 13.84 -1.12 0.92
C SER A 251 12.81 -0.92 -0.19
N ARG A 252 11.81 -0.05 -0.01
CA ARG A 252 10.68 0.15 -0.96
C ARG A 252 10.77 1.42 -1.82
N GLY A 253 11.91 2.10 -1.87
CA GLY A 253 12.11 3.24 -2.78
C GLY A 253 11.55 4.58 -2.30
N GLY A 254 11.36 4.77 -0.99
CA GLY A 254 11.38 6.09 -0.39
C GLY A 254 10.20 7.04 -0.63
N HIS A 255 9.04 6.56 -1.09
CA HIS A 255 7.86 7.42 -1.28
C HIS A 255 6.99 7.47 -0.01
N LEU A 256 7.16 8.53 0.79
CA LEU A 256 6.23 8.86 1.87
C LEU A 256 5.16 9.84 1.36
N PRO A 257 3.87 9.61 1.64
CA PRO A 257 2.82 10.58 1.37
C PRO A 257 2.93 11.75 2.37
N ALA A 258 3.93 12.61 2.15
CA ALA A 258 4.27 13.72 3.04
C ALA A 258 3.10 14.69 3.24
N TYR A 259 2.26 14.86 2.22
CA TYR A 259 1.05 15.66 2.29
C TYR A 259 0.05 15.11 3.32
N SER A 260 -0.30 13.83 3.22
CA SER A 260 -1.26 13.19 4.13
C SER A 260 -0.73 13.14 5.57
N LEU A 261 0.57 12.87 5.74
CA LEU A 261 1.24 12.92 7.04
C LEU A 261 1.21 14.32 7.65
N GLY A 262 1.56 15.35 6.86
CA GLY A 262 1.53 16.74 7.31
C GLY A 262 0.12 17.18 7.72
N LEU A 263 -0.90 16.79 6.95
CA LEU A 263 -2.30 17.07 7.26
C LEU A 263 -2.75 16.39 8.56
N LEU A 264 -2.37 15.12 8.78
CA LEU A 264 -2.69 14.40 10.00
C LEU A 264 -2.04 15.03 11.23
N LEU A 265 -0.74 15.34 11.18
CA LEU A 265 -0.03 16.01 12.27
C LEU A 265 -0.63 17.37 12.60
N LEU A 266 -1.00 18.15 11.57
CA LEU A 266 -1.65 19.44 11.74
C LEU A 266 -3.04 19.30 12.37
N LEU A 267 -3.81 18.29 11.98
CA LEU A 267 -5.14 18.03 12.54
C LEU A 267 -5.04 17.59 14.01
N VAL A 268 -4.07 16.74 14.37
CA VAL A 268 -3.81 16.35 15.77
C VAL A 268 -3.42 17.58 16.59
N LEU A 269 -2.52 18.43 16.07
CA LEU A 269 -2.11 19.68 16.73
C LEU A 269 -3.30 20.62 16.95
N ALA A 270 -4.11 20.85 15.91
CA ALA A 270 -5.26 21.74 15.97
C ALA A 270 -6.33 21.24 16.95
N THR A 271 -6.66 19.95 16.90
CA THR A 271 -7.68 19.35 17.78
C THR A 271 -7.23 19.34 19.24
N GLY A 272 -5.95 19.03 19.52
CA GLY A 272 -5.42 19.06 20.88
C GLY A 272 -5.36 20.46 21.49
N LEU A 273 -4.94 21.47 20.71
CA LEU A 273 -4.98 22.87 21.13
C LEU A 273 -6.41 23.36 21.38
N ALA A 274 -7.35 23.02 20.49
CA ALA A 274 -8.75 23.36 20.65
C ALA A 274 -9.34 22.73 21.93
N ALA A 275 -9.06 21.45 22.19
CA ALA A 275 -9.49 20.76 23.40
C ALA A 275 -8.92 21.42 24.68
N SER A 276 -7.64 21.77 24.67
CA SER A 276 -6.99 22.47 25.79
C SER A 276 -7.62 23.86 26.05
N LEU A 277 -7.88 24.63 25.00
CA LEU A 277 -8.56 25.92 25.10
C LEU A 277 -9.98 25.78 25.67
N VAL A 278 -10.75 24.81 25.19
CA VAL A 278 -12.12 24.53 25.67
C VAL A 278 -12.09 24.12 27.15
N ALA A 279 -11.19 23.22 27.54
CA ALA A 279 -11.04 22.79 28.93
C ALA A 279 -10.68 23.95 29.86
N THR A 280 -9.74 24.80 29.45
CA THR A 280 -9.31 25.97 30.23
C THR A 280 -10.43 27.01 30.34
N ALA A 281 -11.14 27.28 29.24
CA ALA A 281 -12.27 28.20 29.22
C ALA A 281 -13.45 27.70 30.08
N ALA A 282 -13.74 26.40 30.03
CA ALA A 282 -14.76 25.78 30.86
C ALA A 282 -14.41 25.92 32.36
N ALA A 283 -13.17 25.64 32.73
CA ALA A 283 -12.70 25.75 34.10
C ALA A 283 -12.77 27.18 34.66
N LEU A 284 -12.52 28.20 33.85
CA LEU A 284 -12.64 29.61 34.23
C LEU A 284 -14.09 30.07 34.42
N ARG A 285 -15.07 29.39 33.81
CA ARG A 285 -16.50 29.74 33.88
C ARG A 285 -17.23 29.09 35.07
N LEU A 286 -16.66 28.08 35.73
CA LEU A 286 -17.31 27.50 36.91
C LEU A 286 -17.23 28.47 38.10
N PRO A 287 -18.35 28.72 38.82
CA PRO A 287 -18.38 29.64 39.94
C PRO A 287 -17.52 29.11 41.10
N LEU A 288 -16.42 29.80 41.39
CA LEU A 288 -15.48 29.50 42.48
C LEU A 288 -16.07 29.66 43.90
N LEU A 289 -17.27 30.23 44.01
CA LEU A 289 -17.93 30.51 45.30
C LEU A 289 -18.42 29.25 46.03
N GLU A 290 -18.60 28.13 45.34
CA GLU A 290 -19.08 26.90 45.96
C GLU A 290 -17.97 26.08 46.63
N SER A 291 -16.70 26.21 46.21
CA SER A 291 -15.58 25.44 46.78
C SER A 291 -14.98 26.04 48.05
N LEU A 292 -15.36 27.26 48.42
CA LEU A 292 -15.00 27.89 49.70
C LEU A 292 -16.03 27.62 50.81
N ARG A 293 -17.15 26.96 50.47
CA ARG A 293 -18.24 26.68 51.41
C ARG A 293 -18.27 25.22 51.88
N SER A 294 -17.30 24.41 51.43
CA SER A 294 -17.16 22.99 51.74
C SER A 294 -15.98 22.69 52.68
N GLU A 295 -15.52 23.67 53.45
CA GLU A 295 -14.71 23.48 54.66
C GLU A 295 -15.51 23.95 55.89
#